data_AF-A0A6A3R744-F1
#
_entry.id   AF-A0A6A3R744-F1
#
_cell.length_a   1.000
_cell.length_b   1.000
_cell.length_c   1.000
_cell.angle_alpha   90.00
_cell.angle_beta   90.00
_cell.angle_gamma   90.00
#
_symmetry.space_group_name_H-M   'P 1'
#
loop_
_entity.id
_entity.type
_entity.pdbx_description
1 polymer ?
#
loop_
_entity_poly.entity_id
_entity_poly.type
_entity_poly.pdbx_seq_one_letter_code
_entity_poly.pdbx_strand_id
1 'polypeptide(L)'
;MRLQHLEVSTVSVAPFPRSHLSFSSIRHNRRNRHETPELFEDVLKTQDDVFLRGPSGQYISYDLFGNGMVITDGDLWFYHRKTASHLFSMQMMKDVMEATVRQKLDVFLDVLDT
;
A
#
# COMPACT_ATOMS: atom_id res chain seq x y z
N MET A 1 -39.68 29.88 -9.32
CA MET A 1 -39.59 29.35 -10.70
C MET A 1 -38.13 29.01 -10.99
N ARG A 2 -37.89 27.73 -11.35
CA ARG A 2 -36.68 27.06 -11.88
C ARG A 2 -35.35 27.81 -11.97
N LEU A 3 -34.32 27.26 -11.30
CA LEU A 3 -32.95 27.20 -11.82
C LEU A 3 -32.62 25.73 -12.11
N GLN A 4 -31.98 25.52 -13.27
CA GLN A 4 -31.77 24.23 -13.92
C GLN A 4 -30.66 23.44 -13.24
N HIS A 5 -30.89 22.14 -13.13
CA HIS A 5 -29.96 21.10 -12.70
C HIS A 5 -28.75 21.05 -13.66
N LEU A 6 -27.53 21.18 -13.13
CA LEU A 6 -26.32 20.77 -13.82
C LEU A 6 -26.12 19.28 -13.52
N GLU A 7 -26.34 18.41 -14.50
CA GLU A 7 -26.02 16.99 -14.38
C GLU A 7 -24.50 16.80 -14.34
N VAL A 8 -24.00 16.27 -13.23
CA VAL A 8 -22.66 15.71 -13.14
C VAL A 8 -22.72 14.31 -13.73
N SER A 9 -22.12 14.13 -14.90
CA SER A 9 -21.98 12.85 -15.58
C SER A 9 -21.37 11.81 -14.63
N THR A 10 -22.20 10.86 -14.21
CA THR A 10 -21.77 9.65 -13.51
C THR A 10 -20.95 8.80 -14.46
N VAL A 11 -19.65 8.71 -14.23
CA VAL A 11 -18.80 7.71 -14.85
C VAL A 11 -19.32 6.34 -14.41
N SER A 12 -19.87 5.60 -15.38
CA SER A 12 -20.38 4.26 -15.23
C SER A 12 -19.24 3.30 -14.84
N VAL A 13 -19.23 2.88 -13.57
CA VAL A 13 -18.41 1.75 -13.12
C VAL A 13 -19.17 0.48 -13.49
N ALA A 14 -18.60 -0.30 -14.41
CA ALA A 14 -19.18 -1.56 -14.88
C ALA A 14 -19.44 -2.53 -13.71
N PRO A 15 -20.51 -3.36 -13.79
CA PRO A 15 -20.85 -4.30 -12.72
C PRO A 15 -19.89 -5.50 -12.75
N PHE A 16 -19.01 -5.61 -11.76
CA PHE A 16 -18.20 -6.81 -11.51
C PHE A 16 -19.03 -7.88 -10.79
N PRO A 17 -18.84 -9.19 -11.06
CA PRO A 17 -19.66 -10.26 -10.50
C PRO A 17 -19.46 -10.35 -8.98
N ARG A 18 -20.56 -10.25 -8.24
CA ARG A 18 -20.61 -10.51 -6.80
C ARG A 18 -20.38 -12.01 -6.54
N SER A 19 -19.14 -12.42 -6.30
CA SER A 19 -18.91 -13.50 -5.34
C SER A 19 -19.17 -12.90 -3.96
N HIS A 20 -20.35 -13.19 -3.41
CA HIS A 20 -20.77 -12.81 -2.08
C HIS A 20 -19.91 -13.55 -1.03
N LEU A 21 -18.66 -13.12 -0.81
CA LEU A 21 -17.98 -13.39 0.45
C LEU A 21 -18.58 -12.43 1.47
N SER A 22 -19.73 -12.83 1.99
CA SER A 22 -20.42 -12.11 3.06
C SER A 22 -19.52 -12.08 4.30
N PHE A 23 -19.34 -10.89 4.90
CA PHE A 23 -18.68 -10.69 6.19
C PHE A 23 -19.28 -11.56 7.32
N SER A 24 -20.49 -12.11 7.13
CA SER A 24 -21.08 -13.10 8.02
C SER A 24 -20.36 -14.46 8.04
N SER A 25 -19.61 -14.82 7.00
CA SER A 25 -18.84 -16.08 6.94
C SER A 25 -17.61 -16.05 7.85
N ILE A 26 -17.01 -14.86 8.06
CA ILE A 26 -15.90 -14.66 9.00
C ILE A 26 -16.35 -14.85 10.46
N ARG A 27 -17.63 -14.61 10.79
CA ARG A 27 -18.14 -14.77 12.17
C ARG A 27 -18.34 -16.22 12.61
N HIS A 28 -18.47 -17.18 11.69
CA HIS A 28 -18.74 -18.58 12.06
C HIS A 28 -17.48 -19.43 12.29
N ASN A 29 -16.31 -18.96 11.90
CA ASN A 29 -15.05 -19.66 12.17
C ASN A 29 -14.27 -19.02 13.34
N ARG A 30 -14.92 -18.84 14.50
CA ARG A 30 -14.23 -18.37 15.72
C ARG A 30 -13.35 -19.42 16.38
N ARG A 31 -13.36 -20.67 15.93
CA ARG A 31 -12.77 -21.79 16.68
C ARG A 31 -11.36 -22.18 16.25
N ASN A 32 -10.90 -21.79 15.05
CA ASN A 32 -9.57 -22.13 14.54
C ASN A 32 -8.83 -20.88 14.02
N ARG A 33 -8.65 -19.85 14.86
CA ARG A 33 -7.80 -18.70 14.51
C ARG A 33 -6.33 -19.08 14.69
N HIS A 34 -5.84 -19.99 13.84
CA HIS A 34 -4.41 -20.08 13.61
C HIS A 34 -4.08 -18.95 12.66
N GLU A 35 -3.05 -18.17 13.00
CA GLU A 35 -2.45 -17.13 12.16
C GLU A 35 -1.79 -17.81 10.96
N THR A 36 -2.59 -18.40 10.06
CA THR A 36 -2.07 -19.14 8.92
C THR A 36 -1.61 -18.15 7.86
N PRO A 37 -0.49 -18.44 7.17
CA PRO A 37 0.03 -17.58 6.10
C PRO A 37 -1.02 -17.34 5.00
N GLU A 38 -1.92 -18.29 4.79
CA GLU A 38 -3.02 -18.24 3.82
C GLU A 38 -3.98 -17.08 4.08
N LEU A 39 -4.30 -16.79 5.34
CA LEU A 39 -5.18 -15.67 5.70
C LEU A 39 -4.51 -14.33 5.40
N PHE A 40 -3.19 -14.23 5.65
CA PHE A 40 -2.44 -13.03 5.34
C PHE A 40 -2.30 -12.82 3.83
N GLU A 41 -2.10 -13.89 3.05
CA GLU A 41 -2.08 -13.79 1.60
C GLU A 41 -3.43 -13.32 1.04
N ASP A 42 -4.54 -13.89 1.53
CA ASP A 42 -5.88 -13.50 1.08
C ASP A 42 -6.15 -12.01 1.34
N VAL A 43 -5.82 -11.52 2.54
CA VAL A 43 -6.06 -10.11 2.91
C VAL A 43 -5.11 -9.16 2.20
N LEU A 44 -3.81 -9.47 2.13
CA LEU A 44 -2.79 -8.50 1.69
C LEU A 44 -2.52 -8.52 0.18
N LYS A 45 -2.93 -9.58 -0.52
CA LYS A 45 -2.64 -9.77 -1.96
C LYS A 45 -3.90 -9.91 -2.80
N THR A 46 -4.89 -10.65 -2.32
CA THR A 46 -6.13 -10.90 -3.09
C THR A 46 -7.16 -9.78 -2.89
N GLN A 47 -7.16 -9.13 -1.72
CA GLN A 47 -8.12 -8.11 -1.32
C GLN A 47 -7.45 -6.74 -1.07
N ASP A 48 -6.37 -6.45 -1.80
CA ASP A 48 -5.59 -5.21 -1.62
C ASP A 48 -6.39 -3.96 -2.03
N ASP A 49 -7.35 -4.10 -2.92
CA ASP A 49 -8.32 -3.08 -3.35
C ASP A 49 -9.46 -2.86 -2.34
N VAL A 50 -9.78 -3.87 -1.53
CA VAL A 50 -10.79 -3.80 -0.46
C VAL A 50 -10.22 -3.17 0.81
N PHE A 51 -8.98 -3.52 1.17
CA PHE A 51 -8.28 -3.04 2.36
C PHE A 51 -7.29 -1.92 2.04
N LEU A 52 -7.82 -0.80 1.53
CA LEU A 52 -7.04 0.40 1.26
C LEU A 52 -6.44 0.99 2.55
N ARG A 53 -5.37 1.80 2.40
CA ARG A 53 -4.75 2.53 3.53
C ARG A 53 -5.74 3.45 4.24
N GLY A 54 -6.74 3.90 3.49
CA GLY A 54 -7.91 4.59 4.01
C GLY A 54 -7.66 6.07 4.34
N PRO A 55 -8.73 6.88 4.46
CA PRO A 55 -8.61 8.33 4.54
C PRO A 55 -7.80 8.83 5.73
N SER A 56 -7.86 8.12 6.87
CA SER A 56 -7.14 8.49 8.09
C SER A 56 -5.62 8.38 7.93
N GLY A 57 -5.15 7.29 7.32
CA GLY A 57 -3.72 7.10 7.06
C GLY A 57 -3.20 8.15 6.09
N GLN A 58 -4.01 8.47 5.08
CA GLN A 58 -3.66 9.51 4.11
C GLN A 58 -3.56 10.89 4.73
N TYR A 59 -4.56 11.28 5.51
CA TYR A 59 -4.62 12.58 6.16
C TYR A 59 -3.43 12.83 7.10
N ILE A 60 -3.08 11.85 7.95
CA ILE A 60 -1.99 11.98 8.92
C ILE A 60 -0.64 12.19 8.24
N SER A 61 -0.46 11.61 7.06
CA SER A 61 0.83 11.58 6.38
C SER A 61 0.92 12.56 5.21
N TYR A 62 -0.18 13.21 4.84
CA TYR A 62 -0.28 14.11 3.69
C TYR A 62 0.72 15.27 3.77
N ASP A 63 0.90 15.88 4.93
CA ASP A 63 1.84 17.00 5.07
C ASP A 63 3.31 16.57 4.92
N LEU A 64 3.61 15.29 5.14
CA LEU A 64 4.96 14.74 5.06
C LEU A 64 5.30 14.20 3.66
N PHE A 65 4.37 13.49 3.02
CA PHE A 65 4.63 12.83 1.73
C PHE A 65 3.72 13.30 0.59
N GLY A 66 2.84 14.28 0.85
CA GLY A 66 1.86 14.78 -0.11
C GLY A 66 0.96 13.66 -0.63
N ASN A 67 0.83 13.58 -1.95
CA ASN A 67 0.15 12.47 -2.62
C ASN A 67 1.16 11.38 -3.05
N GLY A 68 2.14 11.08 -2.20
CA GLY A 68 3.23 10.16 -2.50
C GLY A 68 2.80 8.69 -2.54
N MET A 69 3.70 7.82 -3.01
CA MET A 69 3.46 6.37 -3.16
C MET A 69 3.00 5.67 -1.86
N VAL A 70 3.42 6.17 -0.70
CA VAL A 70 3.08 5.58 0.62
C VAL A 70 1.68 5.99 1.09
N ILE A 71 1.05 6.94 0.41
CA ILE A 71 -0.24 7.52 0.81
C ILE A 71 -1.31 7.14 -0.18
N THR A 72 -0.96 7.13 -1.46
CA THR A 72 -1.89 6.83 -2.55
C THR A 72 -2.35 5.38 -2.54
N ASP A 73 -3.58 5.17 -2.99
CA ASP A 73 -4.24 3.87 -3.15
C ASP A 73 -4.60 3.66 -4.65
N GLY A 74 -4.91 2.42 -5.04
CA GLY A 74 -5.40 2.08 -6.38
C GLY A 74 -4.41 2.32 -7.54
N ASP A 75 -4.91 2.79 -8.69
CA ASP A 75 -4.12 2.97 -9.92
C ASP A 75 -2.91 3.89 -9.74
N LEU A 76 -3.04 4.92 -8.90
CA LEU A 76 -1.98 5.87 -8.64
C LEU A 76 -0.84 5.21 -7.85
N TRP A 77 -1.15 4.36 -6.87
CA TRP A 77 -0.17 3.55 -6.18
C TRP A 77 0.56 2.61 -7.14
N PHE A 78 -0.18 1.93 -8.03
CA PHE A 78 0.40 1.02 -9.00
C PHE A 78 1.37 1.75 -9.94
N TYR A 79 0.97 2.91 -10.45
CA TYR A 79 1.79 3.76 -11.30
C TYR A 79 3.09 4.18 -10.59
N HIS A 80 2.99 4.68 -9.36
CA HIS A 80 4.16 5.06 -8.57
C HIS A 80 5.08 3.87 -8.29
N ARG A 81 4.54 2.73 -7.87
CA ARG A 81 5.31 1.52 -7.56
C ARG A 81 6.02 0.97 -8.80
N LYS A 82 5.35 0.94 -9.95
CA LYS A 82 5.95 0.51 -11.21
C LYS A 82 7.09 1.42 -11.61
N THR A 83 6.89 2.73 -11.52
CA THR A 83 7.93 3.73 -11.81
C THR A 83 9.13 3.58 -10.88
N ALA A 84 8.89 3.47 -9.56
CA ALA A 84 9.94 3.27 -8.57
C ALA A 84 10.71 1.95 -8.79
N SER A 85 10.02 0.86 -9.12
CA SER A 85 10.65 -0.44 -9.37
C SER A 85 11.62 -0.42 -10.56
N HIS A 86 11.40 0.47 -11.54
CA HIS A 86 12.35 0.68 -12.64
C HIS A 86 13.55 1.56 -12.24
N LEU A 87 13.38 2.46 -11.27
CA LEU A 87 14.48 3.28 -10.73
C LEU A 87 15.37 2.46 -9.78
N PHE A 88 14.79 1.54 -9.01
CA PHE A 88 15.50 0.73 -8.03
C PHE A 88 15.75 -0.70 -8.52
N SER A 89 16.88 -0.90 -9.21
CA SER A 89 17.31 -2.26 -9.58
C SER A 89 17.98 -2.98 -8.40
N MET A 90 17.91 -4.32 -8.39
CA MET A 90 18.59 -5.13 -7.37
C MET A 90 20.10 -4.92 -7.37
N GLN A 91 20.70 -4.68 -8.53
CA GLN A 91 22.14 -4.42 -8.62
C GLN A 91 22.49 -3.07 -7.97
N MET A 92 21.74 -2.01 -8.29
CA MET A 92 21.95 -0.70 -7.70
C MET A 92 21.79 -0.73 -6.17
N MET A 93 20.78 -1.46 -5.68
CA MET A 93 20.58 -1.61 -4.23
C MET A 93 21.75 -2.33 -3.56
N LYS A 94 22.32 -3.37 -4.19
CA LYS A 94 23.50 -4.06 -3.65
C LYS A 94 24.71 -3.15 -3.57
N ASP A 95 25.02 -2.45 -4.67
CA ASP A 95 26.20 -1.59 -4.76
C ASP A 95 26.13 -0.43 -3.75
N VAL A 96 24.96 0.21 -3.66
CA VAL A 96 24.72 1.32 -2.73
C VAL A 96 24.73 0.83 -1.27
N MET A 97 24.08 -0.29 -0.98
CA MET A 97 24.03 -0.83 0.39
C MET A 97 25.42 -1.26 0.86
N GLU A 98 26.20 -1.95 0.03
CA GLU A 98 27.57 -2.37 0.38
C GLU A 98 28.45 -1.17 0.73
N ALA A 99 28.44 -0.14 -0.12
CA ALA A 99 29.22 1.07 0.11
C ALA A 99 28.76 1.82 1.38
N THR A 100 27.44 1.99 1.54
CA THR A 100 26.87 2.74 2.67
C THR A 100 27.10 2.03 4.00
N VAL A 101 26.87 0.71 4.06
CA VAL A 101 27.04 -0.08 5.28
C VAL A 101 28.50 -0.05 5.72
N ARG A 102 29.46 -0.23 4.80
CA ARG A 102 30.89 -0.11 5.15
C ARG A 102 31.21 1.26 5.74
N GLN A 103 30.84 2.34 5.03
CA GLN A 103 31.12 3.70 5.48
C GLN A 103 30.53 4.00 6.86
N LYS A 104 29.28 3.58 7.11
CA LYS A 104 28.62 3.83 8.39
C LYS A 104 29.16 2.94 9.50
N LEU A 105 29.57 1.72 9.17
CA LEU A 105 30.18 0.81 10.13
C LEU A 105 31.55 1.32 10.59
N ASP A 106 32.38 1.83 9.67
CA ASP A 106 33.69 2.40 10.03
C ASP A 106 33.54 3.53 11.06
N VAL A 107 32.64 4.50 10.79
CA VAL A 107 32.34 5.59 11.72
C VAL A 107 31.80 5.08 13.06
N PHE A 108 30.97 4.05 13.03
CA PHE A 108 30.40 3.48 14.25
C PHE A 108 31.47 2.79 15.11
N LEU A 109 32.39 2.06 14.49
CA LEU A 109 33.51 1.42 15.18
C LEU A 109 34.46 2.46 15.78
N ASP A 110 34.78 3.52 15.05
CA ASP A 110 35.62 4.63 15.57
C ASP A 110 35.04 5.26 16.84
N VAL A 111 33.71 5.40 16.92
CA VAL A 111 33.02 5.92 18.11
C VAL A 111 33.06 4.94 19.28
N LEU A 112 33.06 3.63 19.02
CA LEU A 112 33.11 2.61 20.07
C LEU A 112 34.53 2.38 20.62
N ASP A 113 35.56 2.64 19.81
CA ASP A 113 36.97 2.53 20.21
C ASP A 113 37.48 3.77 20.97
N THR A 114 36.64 4.79 21.16
CA THR A 114 36.91 6.01 21.96
C THR A 114 36.44 5.84 23.41
#